data_AF-A0A8J7AAT6-F1
#
_entry.id   AF-A0A8J7AAT6-F1
#
_cell.length_a   1.000
_cell.length_b   1.000
_cell.length_c   1.000
_cell.angle_alpha   90.00
_cell.angle_beta   90.00
_cell.angle_gamma   90.00
#
_symmetry.space_group_name_H-M   'P 1'
#
loop_
_entity.id
_entity.type
_entity.pdbx_description
1 polymer ?
#
loop_
_entity_poly.entity_id
_entity_poly.type
_entity_poly.pdbx_seq_one_letter_code
_entity_poly.pdbx_strand_id
1 'polypeptide(L)'
;MPTPEQIQKDIQDLPEEAQALLVDFIQILKRRYSETVQKEQPLDQPIYEKFKESGLIGCVSAEENLSETYKQVLFEELNTKYDHR
;
A
#
# COMPACT_ATOMS: atom_id res chain seq x y z
N MET A 1 33.95 7.30 -18.19
CA MET A 1 33.31 6.69 -17.01
C MET A 1 34.36 5.82 -16.34
N PRO A 2 34.62 5.99 -15.04
CA PRO A 2 35.54 5.10 -14.32
C PRO A 2 35.04 3.66 -14.39
N THR A 3 35.96 2.71 -14.51
CA THR A 3 35.61 1.28 -14.51
C THR A 3 35.19 0.85 -13.09
N PRO A 4 34.35 -0.17 -12.92
CA PRO A 4 33.96 -0.67 -11.60
C PRO A 4 35.17 -1.07 -10.72
N GLU A 5 36.27 -1.47 -11.35
CA GLU A 5 37.54 -1.81 -10.70
C GLU A 5 38.27 -0.58 -10.15
N GLN A 6 38.29 0.54 -10.90
CA GLN A 6 38.80 1.81 -10.39
C GLN A 6 37.99 2.29 -9.18
N ILE A 7 36.66 2.19 -9.26
CA ILE A 7 35.78 2.62 -8.17
C ILE A 7 36.04 1.82 -6.89
N GLN A 8 36.25 0.50 -6.98
CA GLN A 8 36.57 -0.30 -5.80
C GLN A 8 37.89 0.09 -5.15
N LYS A 9 38.90 0.40 -5.96
CA LYS A 9 40.20 0.84 -5.46
C LYS A 9 40.09 2.21 -4.78
N ASP A 10 39.39 3.14 -5.40
CA ASP A 10 39.16 4.48 -4.85
C ASP A 10 38.39 4.40 -3.52
N ILE A 11 37.45 3.44 -3.37
CA ILE A 11 36.73 3.19 -2.12
C ILE A 11 37.65 2.66 -1.01
N GLN A 12 38.63 1.82 -1.34
CA GLN A 12 39.59 1.29 -0.36
C GLN A 12 40.63 2.33 0.07
N ASP A 13 41.00 3.24 -0.83
CA ASP A 13 41.94 4.34 -0.54
C ASP A 13 41.28 5.49 0.24
N LEU A 14 39.95 5.48 0.39
CA LEU A 14 39.21 6.47 1.17
C LEU A 14 39.31 6.24 2.70
N PRO A 15 39.24 7.31 3.52
CA PRO A 15 39.20 7.21 4.97
C PRO A 15 37.97 6.41 5.45
N GLU A 16 38.10 5.78 6.62
CA GLU A 16 37.05 4.93 7.21
C GLU A 16 35.70 5.66 7.38
N GLU A 17 35.75 6.95 7.72
CA GLU A 17 34.56 7.83 7.80
C GLU A 17 33.83 7.97 6.46
N ALA A 18 34.57 8.06 5.35
CA ALA A 18 33.98 8.17 4.02
C ALA A 18 33.46 6.81 3.52
N GLN A 19 34.11 5.70 3.90
CA GLN A 19 33.62 4.35 3.61
C GLN A 19 32.28 4.07 4.30
N ALA A 20 32.12 4.50 5.56
CA ALA A 20 30.86 4.39 6.28
C ALA A 20 29.71 5.13 5.56
N LEU A 21 29.95 6.36 5.11
CA LEU A 21 28.97 7.15 4.35
C LEU A 21 28.57 6.46 3.03
N LEU A 22 29.51 5.80 2.36
CA LEU A 22 29.21 5.04 1.13
C LEU A 22 28.36 3.80 1.42
N VAL A 23 28.61 3.10 2.52
CA VAL A 23 27.79 1.95 2.94
C VAL A 23 26.35 2.38 3.20
N ASP A 24 26.16 3.49 3.93
CA ASP A 24 24.83 4.05 4.20
C ASP A 24 24.12 4.44 2.90
N PHE A 25 24.83 5.09 1.98
CA PHE A 25 24.28 5.47 0.69
C PHE A 25 23.87 4.25 -0.15
N ILE A 26 24.70 3.20 -0.17
CA ILE A 26 24.39 1.94 -0.86
C ILE A 26 23.18 1.26 -0.23
N GLN A 27 23.03 1.27 1.09
CA GLN A 27 21.83 0.72 1.75
C GLN A 27 20.56 1.47 1.36
N ILE A 28 20.61 2.80 1.33
CA ILE A 28 19.48 3.64 0.91
C ILE A 28 19.09 3.32 -0.55
N LEU A 29 20.07 3.21 -1.44
CA LEU A 29 19.83 2.84 -2.83
C LEU A 29 19.21 1.44 -2.93
N LYS A 30 19.80 0.44 -2.26
CA LYS A 30 19.27 -0.93 -2.25
C LYS A 30 17.82 -0.95 -1.76
N ARG A 31 17.49 -0.22 -0.70
CA ARG A 31 16.12 -0.14 -0.19
C ARG A 31 15.15 0.45 -1.23
N ARG A 32 15.50 1.61 -1.81
CA ARG A 32 14.66 2.28 -2.81
C ARG A 32 14.39 1.38 -4.02
N TYR A 33 15.41 0.69 -4.51
CA TYR A 33 15.26 -0.18 -5.68
C TYR A 33 14.66 -1.56 -5.35
N SER A 34 14.82 -2.07 -4.13
CA SER A 34 14.14 -3.31 -3.69
C SER A 34 12.63 -3.11 -3.56
N GLU A 35 12.20 -1.95 -3.08
CA GLU A 35 10.79 -1.58 -2.99
C GLU A 35 10.12 -1.40 -4.37
N THR A 36 10.89 -0.96 -5.39
CA THR A 36 10.37 -0.85 -6.76
C THR A 36 10.24 -2.21 -7.45
N VAL A 37 11.18 -3.13 -7.22
CA VAL A 37 11.15 -4.48 -7.82
C VAL A 37 10.04 -5.34 -7.20
N GLN A 38 9.70 -5.15 -5.92
CA GLN A 38 8.61 -5.90 -5.27
C GLN A 38 7.19 -5.39 -5.62
N LYS A 39 7.07 -4.20 -6.26
CA LYS A 39 5.77 -3.65 -6.69
C LYS A 39 5.38 -4.05 -8.11
N GLU A 40 6.20 -4.82 -8.81
CA GLU A 40 5.79 -5.55 -10.01
C GLU A 40 5.06 -6.85 -9.61
N GLN A 41 4.05 -6.73 -8.75
CA GLN A 41 3.04 -7.80 -8.66
C GLN A 41 2.22 -7.72 -9.95
N PRO A 42 1.99 -8.85 -10.64
CA PRO A 42 1.15 -8.85 -11.83
C PRO A 42 -0.20 -8.26 -11.45
N LEU A 43 -0.62 -7.28 -12.25
CA LEU A 43 -1.90 -6.58 -12.18
C LEU A 43 -3.03 -7.52 -12.62
N ASP A 44 -3.14 -8.70 -12.00
CA ASP A 44 -4.08 -9.74 -12.45
C ASP A 44 -5.49 -9.57 -11.89
N GLN A 45 -5.76 -8.50 -11.15
CA GLN A 45 -7.13 -8.09 -10.84
C GLN A 45 -7.31 -6.59 -11.03
N PRO A 46 -8.33 -6.15 -11.79
CA PRO A 46 -8.65 -4.75 -11.92
C PRO A 46 -8.92 -4.19 -10.52
N ILE A 47 -8.39 -2.99 -10.24
CA ILE A 47 -8.52 -2.30 -8.95
C ILE A 47 -9.98 -2.28 -8.44
N TYR A 48 -10.93 -2.21 -9.38
CA TYR A 48 -12.36 -2.31 -9.12
C TYR A 48 -12.78 -3.61 -8.40
N GLU A 49 -12.24 -4.77 -8.80
CA GLU A 49 -12.57 -6.05 -8.15
C GLU A 49 -12.05 -6.11 -6.72
N LYS A 50 -10.84 -5.60 -6.45
CA LYS A 50 -10.32 -5.50 -5.06
C LYS A 50 -11.20 -4.63 -4.17
N PHE A 51 -11.73 -3.54 -4.72
CA PHE A 51 -12.66 -2.67 -3.99
C PHE A 51 -14.04 -3.29 -3.81
N LYS A 52 -14.46 -4.14 -4.75
CA LYS A 52 -15.71 -4.91 -4.64
C LYS A 52 -15.61 -6.02 -3.60
N GLU A 53 -14.52 -6.78 -3.60
CA GLU A 53 -14.25 -7.85 -2.63
C GLU A 53 -14.07 -7.33 -1.20
N SER A 54 -13.42 -6.17 -1.03
CA SER A 54 -13.26 -5.52 0.29
C SER A 54 -14.55 -4.90 0.83
N GLY A 55 -15.64 -4.89 0.05
CA GLY A 55 -16.89 -4.24 0.44
C GLY A 55 -16.81 -2.71 0.47
N LEU A 56 -15.71 -2.11 -0.01
CA LEU A 56 -15.54 -0.66 -0.11
C LEU A 56 -16.43 -0.07 -1.21
N ILE A 57 -16.58 -0.81 -2.32
CA ILE A 57 -17.44 -0.45 -3.46
C ILE A 57 -18.41 -1.60 -3.71
N GLY A 58 -19.65 -1.42 -3.29
CA GLY A 58 -20.73 -2.35 -3.57
C GLY A 58 -22.06 -1.63 -3.50
N CYS A 59 -23.03 -2.06 -4.31
CA CYS A 59 -24.40 -1.68 -4.03
C CYS A 59 -24.80 -2.41 -2.75
N VAL A 60 -25.22 -1.66 -1.72
CA VAL A 60 -26.17 -2.22 -0.76
C VAL A 60 -27.36 -2.65 -1.62
N SER A 61 -27.67 -3.95 -1.63
CA SER A 61 -28.93 -4.47 -2.17
C SER A 61 -30.06 -4.01 -1.26
N ALA A 62 -30.22 -2.70 -1.21
CA ALA A 62 -31.29 -2.00 -0.59
C ALA A 62 -32.53 -2.28 -1.44
N GLU A 63 -33.61 -2.62 -0.76
CA GLU A 63 -34.94 -2.79 -1.36
C GLU A 63 -35.24 -1.63 -2.30
N GLU A 64 -35.96 -1.88 -3.39
CA GLU A 64 -36.25 -0.89 -4.45
C GLU A 64 -36.87 0.41 -3.89
N ASN A 65 -37.50 0.34 -2.72
CA ASN A 65 -38.11 1.45 -2.01
C ASN A 65 -37.23 2.11 -0.94
N LEU A 66 -35.94 1.77 -0.82
CA LEU A 66 -35.09 2.30 0.26
C LEU A 66 -35.02 3.83 0.22
N SER A 67 -35.09 4.48 -0.94
CA SER A 67 -35.20 5.94 -1.01
C SER A 67 -36.38 6.51 -0.19
N GLU A 68 -37.47 5.74 -0.07
CA GLU A 68 -38.68 6.11 0.66
C GLU A 68 -38.72 5.51 2.08
N THR A 69 -38.28 4.26 2.23
CA THR A 69 -38.35 3.49 3.49
C THR A 69 -37.07 3.55 4.31
N TYR A 70 -36.00 4.20 3.85
CA TYR A 70 -34.69 4.27 4.54
C TYR A 70 -34.81 4.74 5.99
N LYS A 71 -35.70 5.69 6.27
CA LYS A 71 -35.92 6.17 7.65
C LYS A 71 -36.53 5.10 8.55
N GLN A 72 -37.42 4.25 8.02
CA GLN A 72 -38.04 3.16 8.76
C GLN A 72 -37.02 2.05 9.02
N VAL A 73 -36.28 1.65 7.98
CA VAL A 73 -35.21 0.64 8.09
C VAL A 73 -34.15 1.09 9.10
N LEU A 74 -33.68 2.34 9.03
CA LEU A 74 -32.73 2.87 10.02
C LEU A 74 -33.29 2.85 11.44
N PHE A 75 -34.55 3.23 11.62
CA PHE A 75 -35.17 3.26 12.94
C PHE A 75 -35.29 1.85 13.54
N GLU A 76 -35.71 0.88 12.73
CA GLU A 76 -35.80 -0.53 13.13
C GLU A 76 -34.40 -1.12 13.41
N GLU A 77 -33.42 -0.91 12.53
CA GLU A 77 -32.07 -1.42 12.74
C GLU A 77 -31.40 -0.80 13.97
N LEU A 78 -31.57 0.51 14.20
CA LEU A 78 -31.01 1.20 15.35
C LEU A 78 -31.66 0.72 16.66
N ASN A 79 -32.99 0.57 16.69
CA ASN A 79 -33.64 -0.02 17.84
C ASN A 79 -33.18 -1.46 18.03
N THR A 80 -33.15 -2.30 17.00
CA THR A 80 -32.73 -3.70 17.19
C THR A 80 -31.28 -3.84 17.67
N LYS A 81 -30.37 -2.93 17.25
CA LYS A 81 -28.96 -2.95 17.67
C LYS A 81 -28.66 -2.29 19.01
N TYR A 82 -29.47 -1.32 19.45
CA TYR A 82 -29.19 -0.51 20.64
C TYR A 82 -30.28 -0.55 21.70
N ASP A 83 -31.43 -1.15 21.42
CA ASP A 83 -32.49 -1.49 22.38
C ASP A 83 -32.12 -2.79 23.12
N HIS A 84 -30.93 -2.77 23.71
CA HIS A 84 -30.48 -3.72 24.71
C HIS A 84 -30.75 -3.07 26.07
N ARG A 85 -32.01 -3.04 26.50
CA ARG A 85 -32.41 -2.56 27.82
C ARG A 85 -33.15 -3.62 28.61
#